data_AF-A0A0D2ZPG1-F1
#
_entry.id   AF-A0A0D2ZPG1-F1
#
_cell.length_a   1.000
_cell.length_b   1.000
_cell.length_c   1.000
_cell.angle_alpha   90.00
_cell.angle_beta   90.00
_cell.angle_gamma   90.00
#
_symmetry.space_group_name_H-M   'P 1'
#
loop_
_entity.id
_entity.type
_entity.pdbx_description
1 polymer ?
#
loop_
_entity_poly.entity_id
_entity_poly.type
_entity_poly.pdbx_seq_one_letter_code
_entity_poly.pdbx_strand_id
1 'polypeptide(L)'
;MGLDYSYSQPSQSDTFGGHTVSSGYDETADLIRRDQEEIRDNIADSHSRNHPGRLYYTCANVDDGDCHVWKWWDVAVMEEMKARDLHTLELAQKVDSLTLMGDYVTEQKVAKLEEMVSKLSNKNPVFTNRFEMVVAFMVVVLVVMGMMVMFK
;
A
#
# COMPACT_ATOMS: atom_id res chain seq x y z
N MET A 1 15.22 -2.45 -39.15
CA MET A 1 16.24 -3.23 -38.44
C MET A 1 16.03 -2.95 -36.96
N GLY A 2 15.35 -3.86 -36.26
CA GLY A 2 15.05 -3.70 -34.83
C GLY A 2 16.23 -4.19 -34.02
N LEU A 3 16.82 -3.33 -33.20
CA LEU A 3 17.86 -3.72 -32.26
C LEU A 3 17.17 -4.40 -31.07
N ASP A 4 17.58 -5.63 -30.81
CA ASP A 4 17.08 -6.48 -29.73
C ASP A 4 17.70 -5.97 -28.42
N TYR A 5 16.99 -5.10 -27.71
CA TYR A 5 17.45 -4.56 -26.43
C TYR A 5 17.26 -5.63 -25.35
N SER A 6 18.33 -6.35 -25.05
CA SER A 6 18.37 -7.33 -23.96
C SER A 6 18.52 -6.60 -22.62
N TYR A 7 17.39 -6.32 -21.98
CA TYR A 7 17.37 -5.76 -20.63
C TYR A 7 17.73 -6.87 -19.62
N SER A 8 18.91 -6.77 -19.02
CA SER A 8 19.32 -7.66 -17.92
C SER A 8 18.69 -7.15 -16.63
N GLN A 9 17.54 -7.73 -16.28
CA GLN A 9 16.83 -7.42 -15.05
C GLN A 9 17.68 -7.82 -13.84
N PRO A 10 17.93 -6.93 -12.86
CA PRO A 10 18.69 -7.29 -11.66
C PRO A 10 17.96 -8.42 -10.92
N SER A 11 18.74 -9.39 -10.41
CA SER A 11 18.20 -10.55 -9.69
C SER A 11 17.34 -10.08 -8.51
N GLN A 12 16.04 -10.38 -8.52
CA GLN A 12 15.18 -10.20 -7.36
C GLN A 12 15.70 -11.10 -6.24
N SER A 13 16.05 -10.49 -5.11
CA SER A 13 16.38 -11.22 -3.89
C SER A 13 15.10 -11.70 -3.22
N ASP A 14 14.93 -13.01 -3.07
CA ASP A 14 13.73 -13.67 -2.53
C ASP A 14 13.49 -13.48 -1.01
N THR A 15 14.03 -12.43 -0.37
CA THR A 15 13.89 -12.26 1.08
C THR A 15 12.59 -11.52 1.43
N PHE A 16 11.47 -12.23 1.28
CA PHE A 16 10.17 -11.81 1.82
C PHE A 16 10.15 -12.06 3.34
N GLY A 17 10.19 -10.99 4.13
CA GLY A 17 9.78 -11.01 5.54
C GLY A 17 10.90 -11.00 6.59
N GLY A 18 11.80 -10.01 6.56
CA GLY A 18 12.80 -9.79 7.62
C GLY A 18 12.80 -8.35 8.13
N HIS A 19 11.86 -7.98 9.01
CA HIS A 19 12.00 -6.75 9.80
C HIS A 19 13.11 -6.95 10.83
N THR A 20 14.34 -6.57 10.48
CA THR A 20 15.39 -6.28 11.45
C THR A 20 15.79 -4.82 11.30
N VAL A 21 15.42 -4.00 12.28
CA VAL A 21 15.91 -2.63 12.41
C VAL A 21 17.36 -2.73 12.88
N SER A 22 18.31 -2.58 11.95
CA SER A 22 19.54 -1.79 12.11
C SER A 22 20.52 -2.12 11.00
N SER A 23 20.72 -1.18 10.07
CA SER A 23 22.05 -0.80 9.61
C SER A 23 21.93 0.41 8.69
N GLY A 24 22.80 1.41 8.85
CA GLY A 24 22.82 2.63 8.04
C GLY A 24 23.25 2.45 6.58
N TYR A 25 23.15 1.23 6.03
CA TYR A 25 23.31 0.97 4.60
C TYR A 25 21.92 0.81 3.97
N ASP A 26 21.62 1.65 2.99
CA ASP A 26 20.45 1.51 2.14
C ASP A 26 20.95 1.03 0.78
N GLU A 27 20.92 -0.29 0.58
CA GLU A 27 21.35 -0.95 -0.65
C GLU A 27 20.65 -0.37 -1.89
N THR A 28 19.38 0.03 -1.74
CA THR A 28 18.62 0.66 -2.83
C THR A 28 19.13 2.05 -3.14
N ALA A 29 19.43 2.85 -2.12
CA ALA A 29 20.03 4.17 -2.30
C ALA A 29 21.42 4.09 -2.96
N ASP A 30 22.22 3.07 -2.64
CA ASP A 30 23.54 2.85 -3.24
C ASP A 30 23.47 2.38 -4.70
N LEU A 31 22.48 1.55 -5.06
CA LEU A 31 22.21 1.19 -6.44
C LEU A 31 21.76 2.42 -7.25
N ILE A 32 20.80 3.19 -6.72
CA ILE A 32 20.33 4.43 -7.35
C ILE A 32 21.49 5.39 -7.54
N ARG A 33 22.34 5.58 -6.53
CA ARG A 33 23.49 6.49 -6.63
C ARG A 33 24.45 6.08 -7.74
N ARG A 34 24.77 4.80 -7.87
CA ARG A 34 25.63 4.29 -8.95
C ARG A 34 25.00 4.49 -10.33
N ASP A 35 23.72 4.17 -10.48
CA ASP A 35 22.99 4.40 -11.73
C ASP A 35 22.98 5.89 -12.10
N GLN A 36 22.80 6.79 -11.13
CA GLN A 36 22.85 8.24 -11.34
C GLN A 36 24.25 8.73 -11.75
N GLU A 37 25.31 8.11 -11.23
CA GLU A 37 26.70 8.40 -11.62
C GLU A 37 26.96 7.95 -13.07
N GLU A 38 26.56 6.73 -13.44
CA GLU A 38 26.71 6.19 -14.80
C GLU A 38 25.89 6.99 -15.83
N ILE A 39 24.66 7.36 -15.49
CA ILE A 39 23.81 8.20 -16.35
C ILE A 39 24.47 9.57 -16.58
N ARG A 40 25.06 10.16 -15.55
CA ARG A 40 25.70 11.48 -15.64
C ARG A 40 26.91 11.46 -16.56
N ASP A 41 27.74 10.43 -16.48
CA ASP A 41 28.92 10.27 -17.34
C ASP A 41 28.53 10.09 -18.82
N ASN A 42 27.36 9.48 -19.07
CA ASN A 42 26.87 9.23 -20.42
C ASN A 42 25.95 10.35 -20.98
N ILE A 43 25.85 11.51 -20.32
CA ILE A 43 25.10 12.66 -20.81
C ILE A 43 26.04 13.82 -21.12
N ALA A 44 25.94 14.37 -22.33
CA ALA A 44 26.71 15.52 -22.78
C ALA A 44 25.80 16.71 -23.13
N ASP A 45 26.36 17.92 -23.07
CA ASP A 45 25.69 19.14 -23.49
C ASP A 45 25.93 19.44 -24.97
N SER A 46 24.86 19.87 -25.64
CA SER A 46 24.93 20.30 -27.03
C SER A 46 25.42 21.74 -27.09
N HIS A 47 26.60 21.93 -27.69
CA HIS A 47 27.10 23.24 -28.11
C HIS A 47 26.60 23.66 -29.51
N SER A 48 25.66 22.93 -30.10
CA SER A 48 25.11 23.26 -31.43
C SER A 48 24.36 24.59 -31.41
N ARG A 49 24.52 25.36 -32.48
CA ARG A 49 23.85 26.66 -32.66
C ARG A 49 22.32 26.55 -32.66
N ASN A 50 21.78 25.38 -33.04
CA ASN A 50 20.34 25.15 -33.13
C ASN A 50 19.74 24.65 -31.80
N HIS A 51 20.56 24.05 -30.92
CA HIS A 51 20.13 23.47 -29.64
C HIS A 51 21.16 23.73 -28.53
N PRO A 52 21.47 25.00 -28.20
CA PRO A 52 22.44 25.31 -27.17
C PRO A 52 21.96 24.85 -25.80
N GLY A 53 22.81 24.14 -25.06
CA GLY A 53 22.53 23.70 -23.68
C GLY A 53 21.55 22.52 -23.58
N ARG A 54 21.14 21.91 -24.70
CA ARG A 54 20.31 20.70 -24.68
C ARG A 54 21.16 19.47 -24.39
N LEU A 55 20.68 18.59 -23.50
CA LEU A 55 21.40 17.38 -23.11
C LEU A 55 21.06 16.20 -24.05
N TYR A 56 22.04 15.36 -24.34
CA TYR A 56 21.86 14.12 -25.08
C TYR A 56 22.72 13.01 -24.47
N TYR A 57 22.24 11.78 -24.59
CA TYR A 57 23.02 10.60 -24.24
C TYR A 57 24.09 10.36 -25.29
N THR A 58 25.30 10.05 -24.83
CA THR A 58 26.47 9.70 -25.64
C THR A 58 27.22 8.54 -25.00
N CYS A 59 28.09 7.89 -25.77
CA CYS A 59 28.99 6.85 -25.29
C CYS A 59 30.31 7.45 -24.80
N ALA A 60 30.95 6.83 -23.80
CA ALA A 60 32.29 7.19 -23.32
C ALA A 60 33.38 7.12 -24.42
N ASN A 61 33.12 6.37 -25.49
CA ASN A 61 34.03 6.13 -26.61
C ASN A 61 33.77 7.01 -27.84
N VAL A 62 33.10 8.16 -27.68
CA VAL A 62 32.62 9.04 -28.76
C VAL A 62 33.67 9.42 -29.82
N ASP A 63 34.96 9.38 -29.49
CA ASP A 63 36.07 9.75 -30.36
C ASP A 63 36.63 8.61 -31.24
N ASP A 64 36.09 7.38 -31.16
CA ASP A 64 36.63 6.23 -31.90
C ASP A 64 36.25 6.19 -33.41
N GLY A 65 35.39 7.11 -33.85
CA GLY A 65 35.02 7.28 -35.26
C GLY A 65 33.87 6.40 -35.76
N ASP A 66 33.29 5.54 -34.92
CA ASP A 66 32.08 4.77 -35.25
C ASP A 66 30.78 5.51 -34.88
N CYS A 67 29.66 5.08 -35.49
CA CYS A 67 28.35 5.69 -35.26
C CYS A 67 27.84 5.36 -33.85
N HIS A 68 28.08 6.27 -32.91
CA HIS A 68 27.65 6.10 -31.52
C HIS A 68 26.18 6.43 -31.29
N VAL A 69 25.59 5.70 -30.33
CA VAL A 69 24.25 5.93 -29.82
C VAL A 69 24.11 7.38 -29.37
N TRP A 70 23.25 8.13 -30.05
CA TRP A 70 22.87 9.49 -29.64
C TRP A 70 21.36 9.58 -29.52
N LYS A 71 20.88 10.05 -28.37
CA LYS A 71 19.46 10.29 -28.13
C LYS A 71 19.29 11.50 -27.24
N TRP A 72 18.40 12.41 -27.62
CA TRP A 72 18.07 13.56 -26.80
C TRP A 72 17.55 13.11 -25.43
N TRP A 73 18.10 13.71 -24.37
CA TRP A 73 17.78 13.32 -22.99
C TRP A 73 16.28 13.48 -22.72
N ASP A 74 15.67 14.57 -23.19
CA ASP A 74 14.25 14.84 -23.01
C ASP A 74 13.35 13.82 -23.72
N VAL A 75 13.76 13.34 -24.90
CA VAL A 75 13.01 12.31 -25.64
C VAL A 75 13.09 10.96 -24.92
N ALA A 76 14.28 10.58 -24.44
CA ALA A 76 14.46 9.36 -23.68
C ALA A 76 13.67 9.39 -22.36
N VAL A 77 13.75 10.48 -21.60
CA VAL A 77 13.01 10.66 -20.34
C VAL A 77 11.50 10.62 -20.58
N MET A 78 11.01 11.26 -21.65
CA MET A 78 9.58 11.25 -21.96
C MET A 78 9.06 9.86 -22.33
N GLU A 79 9.81 9.08 -23.11
CA GLU A 79 9.45 7.70 -23.43
C GLU A 79 9.43 6.80 -22.19
N GLU A 80 10.44 6.95 -21.33
CA GLU A 80 10.58 6.25 -20.06
C GLU A 80 9.48 6.61 -19.05
N MET A 81 9.08 7.88 -18.98
CA MET A 81 7.95 8.34 -18.19
C MET A 81 6.64 7.78 -18.73
N LYS A 82 6.43 7.81 -20.04
CA LYS A 82 5.23 7.27 -20.69
C LYS A 82 5.09 5.76 -20.49
N ALA A 83 6.20 5.02 -20.51
CA ALA A 83 6.21 3.59 -20.20
C ALA A 83 5.84 3.31 -18.74
N ARG A 84 6.37 4.10 -17.79
CA ARG A 84 6.01 4.00 -16.36
C ARG A 84 4.57 4.43 -16.07
N ASP A 85 4.04 5.41 -16.80
CA ASP A 85 2.67 5.93 -16.63
C ASP A 85 1.59 4.87 -16.93
N LEU A 86 1.92 3.87 -17.75
CA LEU A 86 1.06 2.72 -17.98
C LEU A 86 0.93 1.83 -16.72
N HIS A 87 2.03 1.64 -15.99
CA HIS A 87 2.05 0.83 -14.77
C HIS A 87 1.39 1.53 -13.58
N THR A 88 1.46 2.86 -13.49
CA THR A 88 0.76 3.64 -12.45
C THR A 88 -0.75 3.59 -12.64
N LEU A 89 -1.23 3.63 -13.89
CA LEU A 89 -2.65 3.54 -14.21
C LEU A 89 -3.23 2.14 -13.91
N GLU A 90 -2.49 1.08 -14.24
CA GLU A 90 -2.91 -0.30 -13.91
C GLU A 90 -2.93 -0.53 -12.39
N LEU A 91 -1.94 0.01 -11.67
CA LEU A 91 -1.89 -0.05 -10.22
C LEU A 91 -3.06 0.71 -9.58
N ALA A 92 -3.40 1.89 -10.10
CA ALA A 92 -4.56 2.66 -9.64
C ALA A 92 -5.86 1.88 -9.83
N GLN A 93 -6.07 1.25 -10.99
CA GLN A 93 -7.24 0.41 -11.23
C GLN A 93 -7.31 -0.79 -10.28
N LYS A 94 -6.16 -1.42 -9.97
CA LYS A 94 -6.10 -2.51 -9.00
C LYS A 94 -6.42 -2.05 -7.59
N VAL A 95 -5.94 -0.86 -7.18
CA VAL A 95 -6.27 -0.25 -5.88
C VAL A 95 -7.76 0.06 -5.78
N ASP A 96 -8.37 0.62 -6.83
CA ASP A 96 -9.80 0.92 -6.86
C ASP A 96 -10.64 -0.37 -6.79
N SER A 97 -10.27 -1.40 -7.54
CA SER A 97 -10.93 -2.71 -7.47
C SER A 97 -10.81 -3.38 -6.09
N LEU A 98 -9.66 -3.24 -5.44
CA LEU A 98 -9.44 -3.79 -4.10
C LEU A 98 -10.25 -3.03 -3.06
N THR A 99 -10.35 -1.71 -3.20
CA THR A 99 -11.15 -0.83 -2.34
C THR A 99 -12.62 -1.19 -2.43
N LEU A 100 -13.16 -1.33 -3.65
CA LEU A 100 -14.55 -1.75 -3.88
C LEU A 100 -14.85 -3.12 -3.26
N MET A 101 -13.93 -4.08 -3.39
CA MET A 101 -14.08 -5.41 -2.78
C MET A 101 -14.01 -5.36 -1.25
N GLY A 102 -13.14 -4.51 -0.70
CA GLY A 102 -13.01 -4.25 0.73
C GLY A 102 -14.30 -3.70 1.33
N ASP A 103 -14.86 -2.68 0.70
CA ASP A 103 -16.12 -2.05 1.13
C ASP A 103 -17.25 -3.08 1.16
N TYR A 104 -17.44 -3.87 0.10
CA TYR A 104 -18.43 -4.95 0.08
C TYR A 104 -18.26 -5.95 1.23
N VAL A 105 -17.02 -6.37 1.51
CA VAL A 105 -16.72 -7.32 2.59
C VAL A 105 -17.00 -6.68 3.97
N THR A 106 -16.70 -5.40 4.15
CA THR A 106 -16.98 -4.69 5.40
C THR A 106 -18.48 -4.55 5.63
N GLU A 107 -19.24 -4.12 4.64
CA GLU A 107 -20.70 -4.01 4.69
C GLU A 107 -21.36 -5.36 4.99
N GLN A 108 -20.92 -6.44 4.35
CA GLN A 108 -21.43 -7.79 4.63
C GLN A 108 -21.14 -8.23 6.08
N LYS A 109 -19.95 -7.92 6.59
CA LYS A 109 -19.58 -8.22 7.97
C LYS A 109 -20.40 -7.40 8.96
N VAL A 110 -20.63 -6.12 8.67
CA VAL A 110 -21.47 -5.22 9.47
C VAL A 110 -22.90 -5.74 9.50
N ALA A 111 -23.50 -6.06 8.36
CA ALA A 111 -24.87 -6.60 8.28
C ALA A 111 -25.04 -7.90 9.08
N LYS A 112 -24.08 -8.84 8.99
CA LYS A 112 -24.10 -10.07 9.80
C LYS A 112 -23.96 -9.78 11.30
N LEU A 113 -23.14 -8.80 11.66
CA LEU A 113 -22.94 -8.42 13.05
C LEU A 113 -24.22 -7.78 13.63
N GLU A 114 -24.86 -6.89 12.88
CA GLU A 114 -26.15 -6.28 13.24
C GLU A 114 -27.26 -7.33 13.44
N GLU A 115 -27.29 -8.37 12.60
CA GLU A 115 -28.23 -9.47 12.76
C GLU A 115 -27.98 -10.27 14.04
N MET A 116 -26.71 -10.58 14.34
CA MET A 116 -26.34 -11.26 15.59
C MET A 116 -26.68 -10.41 16.82
N VAL A 117 -26.38 -9.11 16.79
CA VAL A 117 -26.70 -8.15 17.85
C VAL A 117 -28.21 -8.06 18.05
N SER A 118 -29.01 -7.98 16.98
CA SER A 118 -30.47 -7.95 17.06
C SER A 118 -31.05 -9.24 17.67
N LYS A 119 -30.52 -10.41 17.28
CA LYS A 119 -30.91 -11.71 17.85
C LYS A 119 -30.54 -11.82 19.33
N LEU A 120 -29.37 -11.32 19.75
CA LEU A 120 -28.95 -11.26 21.14
C LEU A 120 -29.83 -10.28 21.94
N SER A 121 -30.07 -9.09 21.39
CA SER A 121 -30.90 -8.06 21.99
C SER A 121 -32.32 -8.56 22.24
N ASN A 122 -32.96 -9.29 21.32
CA ASN A 122 -34.30 -9.85 21.51
C ASN A 122 -34.35 -11.04 22.50
N LYS A 123 -33.23 -11.74 22.73
CA LYS A 123 -33.14 -12.81 23.74
C LYS A 123 -32.91 -12.25 25.14
N ASN A 124 -32.23 -11.11 25.26
CA ASN A 124 -31.94 -10.44 26.52
C ASN A 124 -33.19 -9.96 27.31
N PRO A 125 -34.29 -9.42 26.75
CA PRO A 125 -35.47 -8.99 27.50
C PRO A 125 -36.15 -10.16 28.24
N VAL A 126 -36.11 -11.35 27.66
CA VAL A 126 -36.61 -12.58 28.31
C VAL A 126 -35.74 -12.93 29.52
N PHE A 127 -34.43 -12.69 29.44
CA PHE A 127 -33.48 -12.92 30.52
C PHE A 127 -33.55 -11.83 31.60
N THR A 128 -33.77 -10.57 31.26
CA THR A 128 -33.91 -9.49 32.25
C THR A 128 -35.25 -9.57 32.98
N ASN A 129 -36.36 -9.87 32.30
CA ASN A 129 -37.68 -9.97 32.96
C ASN A 129 -37.71 -11.07 34.03
N ARG A 130 -37.10 -12.24 33.77
CA ARG A 130 -36.98 -13.29 34.79
C ARG A 130 -36.08 -12.91 35.96
N PHE A 131 -35.02 -12.12 35.73
CA PHE A 131 -34.13 -11.67 36.79
C PHE A 131 -34.79 -10.60 37.65
N GLU A 132 -35.53 -9.69 37.03
CA GLU A 132 -36.32 -8.66 37.71
C GLU A 132 -37.37 -9.29 38.64
N MET A 133 -38.07 -10.32 38.18
CA MET A 133 -39.01 -11.10 39.00
C MET A 133 -38.33 -11.78 40.21
N VAL A 134 -37.14 -12.35 40.03
CA VAL A 134 -36.38 -12.98 41.12
C VAL A 134 -35.91 -11.93 42.14
N VAL A 135 -35.38 -10.80 41.68
CA VAL A 135 -34.93 -9.70 42.55
C VAL A 135 -36.11 -9.11 43.32
N ALA A 136 -37.24 -8.85 42.65
CA ALA A 136 -38.45 -8.35 43.30
C ALA A 136 -38.96 -9.32 44.38
N PHE A 137 -38.98 -10.63 44.08
CA PHE A 137 -39.36 -11.65 45.05
C PHE A 137 -38.44 -11.66 46.28
N MET A 138 -37.12 -11.61 46.08
CA MET A 138 -36.15 -11.57 47.17
C MET A 138 -36.34 -10.35 48.08
N VAL A 139 -36.62 -9.17 47.52
CA VAL A 139 -36.91 -7.96 48.30
C VAL A 139 -38.18 -8.12 49.15
N VAL A 140 -39.25 -8.68 48.58
CA VAL A 140 -40.51 -8.93 49.33
C VAL A 140 -40.27 -9.87 50.50
N VAL A 141 -39.53 -10.96 50.29
CA VAL A 141 -39.18 -11.91 51.36
C VAL A 141 -38.41 -11.21 52.49
N LEU A 142 -37.43 -10.36 52.16
CA LEU A 142 -36.67 -9.60 53.16
C LEU A 142 -37.56 -8.63 53.96
N VAL A 143 -38.53 -7.96 53.30
CA VAL A 143 -39.49 -7.08 53.98
C VAL A 143 -40.38 -7.86 54.95
N VAL A 144 -40.92 -9.01 54.51
CA VAL A 144 -41.79 -9.85 55.36
C VAL A 144 -41.01 -10.38 56.56
N MET A 145 -39.79 -10.87 56.36
CA MET A 145 -38.92 -11.32 57.45
C MET A 145 -38.61 -10.18 58.42
N GLY A 146 -38.30 -8.98 57.92
CA GLY A 146 -38.08 -7.79 58.74
C GLY A 146 -39.32 -7.43 59.56
N MET A 147 -40.52 -7.46 58.96
CA MET A 147 -41.77 -7.24 59.68
C MET A 147 -41.99 -8.29 60.77
N MET A 148 -41.82 -9.59 60.49
CA MET A 148 -41.99 -10.65 61.49
C MET A 148 -41.05 -10.50 62.69
N VAL A 149 -39.84 -9.99 62.49
CA VAL A 149 -38.89 -9.71 63.58
C VAL A 149 -39.30 -8.48 64.38
N MET A 150 -39.83 -7.44 63.72
CA MET A 150 -40.28 -6.22 64.40
C MET A 150 -41.60 -6.40 65.18
N PHE A 151 -42.44 -7.36 64.79
CA PHE A 151 -43.71 -7.69 65.45
C PHE A 151 -43.57 -8.75 66.57
N LYS A 152 -42.35 -9.14 66.95
CA LYS A 152 -42.07 -10.14 67.98
C LYS A 152 -41.33 -9.53 69.18
#